data_AF-F8AK59-F1
#
_entry.id   AF-F8AK59-F1
#
_cell.length_a   1.000
_cell.length_b   1.000
_cell.length_c   1.000
_cell.angle_alpha   90.00
_cell.angle_beta   90.00
_cell.angle_gamma   90.00
#
_symmetry.space_group_name_H-M   'P 1'
#
loop_
_entity.id
_entity.type
_entity.pdbx_description
1 polymer ?
#
loop_
_entity_poly.entity_id
_entity_poly.type
_entity_poly.pdbx_seq_one_letter_code
_entity_poly.pdbx_strand_id
1 'polypeptide(L)'
;MIPKGTVKRLMKENTDMNISAESVEKLVEILQEYIVTTTKMAEDNARKDKRKTIKARDIENCDEERLRVKIMEIADRTEKVNILTKEFLKVLASELLRE
;
A
#
# COMPACT_ATOMS: atom_id res chain seq x y z
N MET A 1 8.81 -14.83 9.70
CA MET A 1 8.63 -13.67 10.62
C MET A 1 9.68 -12.63 10.26
N ILE A 2 9.33 -11.35 10.13
CA ILE A 2 10.30 -10.29 9.78
C ILE A 2 11.26 -10.11 10.96
N PRO A 3 12.60 -10.15 10.77
CA PRO A 3 13.55 -10.00 11.87
C PRO A 3 13.49 -8.60 12.48
N LYS A 4 13.09 -8.51 13.75
CA LYS A 4 13.00 -7.23 14.50
C LYS A 4 14.32 -6.46 14.52
N GLY A 5 15.46 -7.16 14.63
CA GLY A 5 16.79 -6.54 14.62
C GLY A 5 17.12 -5.80 13.32
N THR A 6 16.75 -6.39 12.18
CA THR A 6 16.92 -5.75 10.87
C THR A 6 16.05 -4.51 10.75
N VAL A 7 14.78 -4.60 11.19
CA VAL A 7 13.85 -3.46 11.17
C VAL A 7 14.38 -2.33 12.05
N LYS A 8 14.83 -2.63 13.28
CA LYS A 8 15.41 -1.62 14.18
C LYS A 8 16.63 -0.92 13.58
N ARG A 9 17.51 -1.67 12.91
CA ARG A 9 18.70 -1.10 12.23
C ARG A 9 18.29 -0.11 11.14
N LEU A 10 17.36 -0.49 10.27
CA LEU A 10 16.83 0.40 9.22
C LEU A 10 16.16 1.65 9.82
N MET A 11 15.42 1.50 10.91
CA MET A 11 14.84 2.66 11.58
C MET A 11 15.92 3.60 12.13
N LYS A 12 17.00 3.06 12.75
CA LYS A 12 18.10 3.86 13.28
C LYS A 12 18.93 4.57 12.21
N GLU A 13 18.99 4.04 10.98
CA GLU A 13 19.61 4.73 9.85
C GLU A 13 18.88 6.03 9.46
N ASN A 14 17.64 6.23 9.92
CA ASN A 14 16.78 7.35 9.57
C ASN A 14 16.44 8.26 10.77
N THR A 15 17.03 8.03 11.95
CA THR A 15 16.83 8.90 13.12
C THR A 15 17.92 8.75 14.19
N ASP A 16 18.28 9.87 14.81
CA ASP A 16 19.17 9.89 15.96
C ASP A 16 18.47 9.47 17.27
N MET A 17 17.13 9.43 17.31
CA MET A 17 16.36 9.07 18.49
C MET A 17 16.54 7.60 18.90
N ASN A 18 16.35 7.31 20.19
CA ASN A 18 16.23 5.93 20.68
C ASN A 18 14.90 5.31 20.21
N ILE A 19 14.93 4.00 19.96
CA ILE A 19 13.78 3.24 19.46
C ILE A 19 13.47 2.13 20.45
N SER A 20 12.25 2.17 20.99
CA SER A 20 11.75 1.16 21.93
C SER A 20 11.49 -0.17 21.22
N ALA A 21 11.46 -1.27 21.98
CA ALA A 21 11.12 -2.59 21.44
C ALA A 21 9.68 -2.61 20.89
N GLU A 22 8.74 -1.98 21.59
CA GLU A 22 7.32 -1.89 21.21
C GLU A 22 7.14 -1.18 19.85
N SER A 23 7.88 -0.09 19.60
CA SER A 23 7.81 0.59 18.29
C SER A 23 8.30 -0.31 17.14
N VAL A 24 9.33 -1.12 17.38
CA VAL A 24 9.82 -2.08 16.38
C VAL A 24 8.80 -3.18 16.15
N GLU A 25 8.16 -3.68 17.20
CA GLU A 25 7.08 -4.66 17.11
C GLU A 25 5.91 -4.14 16.29
N LYS A 26 5.48 -2.90 16.58
CA LYS A 26 4.38 -2.30 15.85
C LYS A 26 4.67 -2.13 14.37
N LEU A 27 5.89 -1.73 14.02
CA LEU A 27 6.29 -1.61 12.62
C LEU A 27 6.35 -2.98 11.94
N VAL A 28 6.81 -4.03 12.63
CA VAL A 28 6.80 -5.40 12.10
C VAL A 28 5.37 -5.88 11.82
N GLU A 29 4.41 -5.61 12.71
CA GLU A 29 2.99 -5.93 12.48
C GLU A 29 2.47 -5.25 11.20
N ILE A 30 2.72 -3.95 11.07
CA ILE A 30 2.28 -3.16 9.90
C ILE A 30 2.90 -3.71 8.61
N LEU A 31 4.20 -4.03 8.63
CA LEU A 31 4.89 -4.59 7.47
C LEU A 31 4.35 -5.98 7.10
N GLN A 32 3.99 -6.80 8.07
CA GLN A 32 3.36 -8.10 7.81
C GLN A 32 1.99 -7.94 7.18
N GLU A 33 1.16 -7.04 7.68
CA GLU A 33 -0.15 -6.72 7.09
C GLU A 33 0.00 -6.22 5.65
N TYR A 34 0.98 -5.35 5.40
CA TYR A 34 1.29 -4.85 4.08
C TYR A 34 1.70 -5.99 3.13
N ILE A 35 2.61 -6.88 3.54
CA ILE A 35 3.00 -8.04 2.74
C ILE A 35 1.79 -8.92 2.39
N VAL A 36 0.93 -9.21 3.38
CA VAL A 36 -0.26 -10.05 3.15
C VAL A 36 -1.20 -9.40 2.14
N THR A 37 -1.49 -8.11 2.30
CA THR A 37 -2.42 -7.38 1.44
C THR A 37 -1.88 -7.26 0.03
N THR A 38 -0.64 -6.82 -0.12
CA THR A 38 0.04 -6.70 -1.43
C THR A 38 0.13 -8.05 -2.14
N THR A 39 0.42 -9.13 -1.41
CA THR A 39 0.50 -10.48 -2.03
C THR A 39 -0.85 -10.91 -2.60
N LYS A 40 -1.96 -10.65 -1.89
CA LYS A 40 -3.32 -10.99 -2.37
C LYS A 40 -3.68 -10.20 -3.64
N MET A 41 -3.40 -8.90 -3.66
CA MET A 41 -3.65 -8.06 -4.82
C MET A 41 -2.79 -8.48 -6.02
N ALA A 42 -1.51 -8.79 -5.78
CA ALA A 42 -0.61 -9.26 -6.82
C ALA A 42 -1.02 -10.64 -7.36
N GLU A 43 -1.57 -11.50 -6.50
CA GLU A 43 -2.17 -12.76 -6.93
C GLU A 43 -3.35 -12.54 -7.89
N ASP A 44 -4.25 -11.60 -7.57
CA ASP A 44 -5.38 -11.27 -8.45
C ASP A 44 -4.92 -10.74 -9.81
N ASN A 45 -3.88 -9.90 -9.82
CA ASN A 45 -3.25 -9.41 -11.06
C ASN A 45 -2.64 -10.56 -11.87
N ALA A 46 -1.94 -11.50 -11.21
CA ALA A 46 -1.41 -12.68 -11.87
C ALA A 46 -2.52 -13.59 -12.42
N ARG A 47 -3.64 -13.74 -11.70
CA ARG A 47 -4.79 -14.56 -12.10
C ARG A 47 -5.55 -13.97 -13.29
N LYS A 48 -5.69 -12.65 -13.38
CA LYS A 48 -6.28 -11.96 -14.56
C LYS A 48 -5.52 -12.32 -15.85
N ASP A 49 -4.20 -12.45 -15.74
CA ASP A 49 -3.30 -12.90 -16.82
C ASP A 49 -3.22 -14.42 -17.00
N LYS A 50 -4.05 -15.20 -16.29
CA LYS A 50 -4.03 -16.68 -16.27
C LYS A 50 -2.68 -17.28 -15.85
N ARG A 51 -1.89 -16.55 -15.06
CA ARG A 51 -0.60 -17.02 -14.53
C ARG A 51 -0.78 -17.69 -13.17
N LYS A 52 0.18 -18.57 -12.84
CA LYS A 52 0.30 -19.25 -11.52
C LYS A 52 1.49 -18.75 -10.70
N THR A 53 2.19 -17.73 -11.19
CA THR A 53 3.38 -17.16 -10.55
C THR A 53 3.26 -15.65 -10.54
N ILE A 54 3.35 -15.07 -9.35
CA ILE A 54 3.45 -13.62 -9.13
C ILE A 54 4.81 -13.15 -9.63
N LYS A 55 4.83 -12.10 -10.43
CA LYS A 55 6.03 -11.44 -10.96
C LYS A 55 6.14 -10.02 -10.37
N ALA A 56 7.30 -9.39 -10.54
CA ALA A 56 7.55 -8.03 -10.06
C ALA A 56 6.44 -7.03 -10.47
N ARG A 57 6.04 -7.06 -11.75
CA ARG A 57 4.94 -6.25 -12.29
C ARG A 57 3.61 -6.37 -11.53
N ASP A 58 3.32 -7.52 -10.94
CA ASP A 58 2.07 -7.71 -10.20
C ASP A 58 2.10 -6.96 -8.87
N ILE A 59 3.29 -6.85 -8.27
CA ILE A 59 3.56 -6.09 -7.04
C ILE A 59 3.58 -4.58 -7.36
N GLU A 60 4.21 -4.18 -8.47
CA GLU A 60 4.26 -2.78 -8.92
C GLU A 60 2.84 -2.24 -9.15
N ASN A 61 1.99 -3.03 -9.83
CA ASN A 61 0.59 -2.68 -10.08
C ASN A 61 -0.28 -2.67 -8.81
N CYS A 62 0.22 -3.13 -7.65
CA CYS A 62 -0.53 -3.03 -6.39
C CYS A 62 -0.50 -1.61 -5.81
N ASP A 63 0.56 -0.83 -6.03
CA ASP A 63 0.68 0.50 -5.43
C ASP A 63 -0.25 1.51 -6.11
N GLU A 64 -0.43 1.42 -7.42
CA GLU A 64 -1.43 2.19 -8.18
C GLU A 64 -2.85 1.85 -7.72
N GLU A 65 -3.18 0.57 -7.61
CA GLU A 65 -4.49 0.12 -7.16
C GLU A 65 -4.74 0.49 -5.69
N ARG A 66 -3.71 0.40 -4.83
CA ARG A 66 -3.80 0.82 -3.43
C ARG A 66 -4.01 2.34 -3.31
N LEU A 67 -3.29 3.13 -4.11
CA LEU A 67 -3.47 4.59 -4.18
C LEU A 67 -4.87 4.94 -4.68
N ARG A 68 -5.36 4.23 -5.72
CA ARG A 68 -6.70 4.35 -6.27
C ARG A 68 -7.77 4.08 -5.21
N VAL A 69 -7.68 2.96 -4.49
CA VAL A 69 -8.62 2.61 -3.41
C VAL A 69 -8.63 3.67 -2.32
N LYS A 70 -7.45 4.16 -1.90
CA LYS A 70 -7.35 5.18 -0.87
C LYS A 70 -7.95 6.53 -1.30
N ILE A 71 -7.77 6.90 -2.56
CA ILE A 71 -8.41 8.08 -3.17
C ILE A 71 -9.94 7.93 -3.14
N MET A 72 -10.46 6.75 -3.51
CA MET A 72 -11.90 6.46 -3.48
C MET A 72 -12.47 6.50 -2.05
N GLU A 73 -11.77 5.90 -1.07
CA GLU A 73 -12.17 5.96 0.34
C GLU A 73 -12.22 7.39 0.89
N ILE A 74 -11.26 8.25 0.51
CA ILE A 74 -11.26 9.68 0.88
C ILE A 74 -12.41 10.42 0.22
N ALA A 75 -12.65 10.14 -1.07
CA ALA A 75 -13.75 10.72 -1.83
C ALA A 75 -15.13 10.34 -1.27
N ASP A 76 -15.25 9.16 -0.66
CA ASP A 76 -16.50 8.67 -0.06
C ASP A 76 -16.69 9.04 1.40
N ARG A 77 -15.61 9.21 2.18
CA ARG A 77 -15.68 9.60 3.60
C ARG A 77 -16.08 11.05 3.85
N THR A 78 -16.03 11.92 2.85
CA THR A 78 -16.13 13.35 3.08
C THR A 78 -17.45 13.93 2.59
N GLU A 79 -18.46 13.98 3.46
CA GLU A 79 -19.75 14.66 3.22
C GLU A 79 -19.62 16.17 2.90
N LYS A 80 -18.44 16.76 3.11
CA LYS A 80 -18.13 18.20 2.91
C LYS A 80 -17.30 18.52 1.67
N VAL A 81 -16.96 17.53 0.86
CA VAL A 81 -16.21 17.75 -0.38
C VAL A 81 -17.20 18.13 -1.49
N ASN A 82 -17.05 19.34 -2.05
CA ASN A 82 -17.81 19.78 -3.22
C ASN A 82 -17.76 18.69 -4.31
N ILE A 83 -18.91 18.41 -4.94
CA ILE A 83 -19.06 17.48 -6.08
C ILE A 83 -17.90 17.56 -7.07
N LEU A 84 -17.39 18.75 -7.38
CA LEU A 84 -16.26 18.96 -8.29
C LEU A 84 -14.97 18.27 -7.82
N THR A 85 -14.66 18.34 -6.53
CA THR A 85 -13.47 17.71 -5.94
C THR A 85 -13.62 16.20 -5.88
N LYS A 86 -14.86 15.70 -5.67
CA LYS A 86 -15.15 14.26 -5.73
C LYS A 86 -14.94 13.72 -7.15
N GLU A 87 -15.41 14.44 -8.16
CA GLU A 87 -15.19 14.08 -9.57
C GLU A 87 -13.72 14.20 -9.97
N PHE A 88 -12.98 15.21 -9.50
CA PHE A 88 -11.53 15.33 -9.73
C PHE A 88 -10.74 14.14 -9.17
N LEU A 89 -11.07 13.71 -7.95
CA LEU A 89 -10.43 12.56 -7.31
C LEU A 89 -10.73 11.25 -8.07
N LYS A 90 -11.96 11.09 -8.57
CA LYS A 90 -12.32 9.95 -9.43
C LYS A 90 -11.59 9.96 -10.77
N VAL A 91 -11.43 11.13 -11.39
CA VAL A 91 -10.67 11.29 -12.65
C VAL A 91 -9.20 10.95 -12.42
N LEU A 92 -8.58 11.49 -11.36
CA LEU A 92 -7.20 11.14 -10.96
C LEU A 92 -7.04 9.63 -10.74
N ALA A 93 -8.01 8.99 -10.07
CA ALA A 93 -8.03 7.55 -9.86
C ALA A 93 -8.17 6.76 -11.18
N SER A 94 -8.85 7.31 -12.19
CA SER A 94 -9.00 6.67 -13.51
C SER A 94 -7.78 6.85 -14.43
N GLU A 95 -7.05 7.95 -14.31
CA GLU A 95 -5.82 8.18 -15.10
C GLU A 95 -4.65 7.32 -14.60
N LEU A 96 -4.70 6.84 -13.35
CA LEU A 96 -3.75 5.83 -12.82
C LEU A 96 -3.88 4.45 -13.50
N LEU A 97 -4.91 4.19 -14.31
CA LEU A 97 -5.11 2.94 -15.05
C LEU A 97 -4.69 3.03 -16.52
N ARG A 98 -4.17 4.17 -16.98
CA ARG A 98 -3.75 4.37 -18.37
C ARG A 98 -2.25 4.14 -18.53
N GLU A 99 -1.87 2.88 -18.70
CA GLU A 99 -0.74 2.45 -19.54
C GLU A 99 -1.16 1.33 -20.50
#